data_AF-A0A0M3I2U1-F1
#
_entry.id   AF-A0A0M3I2U1-F1
#
_cell.length_a   1.000
_cell.length_b   1.000
_cell.length_c   1.000
_cell.angle_alpha   90.00
_cell.angle_beta   90.00
_cell.angle_gamma   90.00
#
_symmetry.space_group_name_H-M   'P 1'
#
loop_
_entity.id
_entity.type
_entity.pdbx_description
1 polymer ?
#
loop_
_entity_poly.entity_id
_entity_poly.type
_entity_poly.pdbx_seq_one_letter_code
_entity_poly.pdbx_strand_id
1 'polypeptide(L)' 'DNLAILDEAAKEKERLEVKQRQARARQKKLKVEKKPRWFNAEKSIDGPAWIFNGRYWSREYDNCEDIF' A
#
# COMPACT_ATOMS: atom_id res chain seq x y z
N ASP A 1 -11.00 25.10 -16.77
CA ASP A 1 -10.09 24.11 -17.39
C ASP A 1 -10.14 22.76 -16.72
N ASN A 2 -11.04 21.88 -17.17
CA ASN A 2 -11.11 20.49 -16.72
C ASN A 2 -9.96 19.63 -17.31
N LEU A 3 -9.45 20.01 -18.49
CA LEU A 3 -8.35 19.32 -19.17
C LEU A 3 -7.03 19.40 -18.40
N ALA A 4 -6.70 20.57 -17.83
CA ALA A 4 -5.48 20.74 -17.04
C ALA A 4 -5.45 19.83 -15.79
N ILE A 5 -6.61 19.66 -15.13
CA ILE A 5 -6.75 18.77 -13.97
C ILE A 5 -6.54 17.30 -14.36
N LEU A 6 -7.03 16.90 -15.53
CA LEU A 6 -6.85 15.54 -16.05
C LEU A 6 -5.38 15.24 -16.38
N ASP A 7 -4.69 16.18 -17.00
CA ASP A 7 -3.25 16.04 -17.31
C ASP A 7 -2.40 15.95 -16.05
N GLU A 8 -2.71 16.75 -15.02
CA GLU A 8 -2.03 16.68 -13.73
C GLU A 8 -2.30 15.36 -13.01
N ALA A 9 -3.55 14.89 -13.00
CA ALA A 9 -3.92 13.61 -12.41
C ALA A 9 -3.22 12.43 -13.12
N ALA A 10 -3.07 12.49 -14.45
CA ALA A 10 -2.37 11.47 -15.22
C ALA A 10 -0.87 11.42 -14.88
N LYS A 11 -0.21 12.59 -14.78
CA LYS A 11 1.20 12.68 -14.36
C LYS A 11 1.40 12.15 -12.95
N GLU A 12 0.50 12.50 -12.04
CA GLU A 12 0.56 12.06 -10.65
C GLU A 12 0.36 10.55 -10.53
N LYS A 13 -0.61 9.99 -11.28
CA LYS A 13 -0.79 8.53 -11.39
C LYS A 13 0.49 7.83 -11.85
N GLU A 14 1.13 8.33 -12.91
CA GLU A 14 2.38 7.75 -13.42
C GLU A 14 3.49 7.80 -12.36
N ARG A 15 3.66 8.95 -11.68
CA ARG A 15 4.65 9.12 -10.61
C ARG A 15 4.46 8.09 -9.50
N LEU A 16 3.24 7.89 -9.02
CA LEU A 16 2.92 6.95 -7.94
C LEU A 16 3.13 5.49 -8.35
N GLU A 17 2.75 5.12 -9.58
CA GLU A 17 2.98 3.77 -10.09
C GLU A 17 4.47 3.46 -10.24
N VAL A 18 5.27 4.40 -10.73
CA VAL A 18 6.73 4.26 -10.84
C VAL A 18 7.35 4.12 -9.45
N LYS A 19 6.96 4.97 -8.49
CA LYS A 19 7.40 4.88 -7.07
C LYS A 19 7.11 3.49 -6.49
N GLN A 20 5.89 2.99 -6.70
CA GLN A 20 5.47 1.67 -6.22
C GLN A 20 6.26 0.52 -6.89
N ARG A 21 6.48 0.58 -8.21
CA ARG A 21 7.28 -0.43 -8.93
C ARG A 21 8.72 -0.49 -8.42
N GLN A 22 9.35 0.66 -8.21
CA GLN A 22 10.70 0.73 -7.65
C GLN A 22 10.77 0.19 -6.22
N ALA A 23 9.78 0.52 -5.37
CA ALA A 23 9.70 -0.01 -4.00
C ALA A 23 9.57 -1.55 -3.99
N ARG A 24 8.70 -2.11 -4.85
CA ARG A 24 8.56 -3.58 -5.00
C ARG A 24 9.85 -4.24 -5.48
N ALA A 25 10.56 -3.64 -6.44
CA ALA A 25 11.84 -4.17 -6.92
C ALA A 25 12.90 -4.20 -5.81
N ARG A 26 12.98 -3.13 -5.00
CA ARG A 26 13.86 -3.07 -3.81
C ARG A 26 13.48 -4.12 -2.77
N GLN A 27 12.20 -4.25 -2.43
CA GLN A 27 11.70 -5.26 -1.47
C GLN A 27 12.03 -6.68 -1.92
N LYS A 28 11.83 -7.00 -3.20
CA LYS A 28 12.19 -8.30 -3.80
C LYS A 28 13.69 -8.57 -3.68
N LYS A 29 14.54 -7.57 -3.97
CA LYS A 29 16.01 -7.69 -3.85
C LYS A 29 16.43 -7.93 -2.39
N LEU A 30 15.78 -7.26 -1.45
CA LEU A 30 16.07 -7.39 -0.01
C LEU A 30 15.37 -8.58 0.66
N LYS A 31 14.59 -9.38 -0.08
CA LYS A 31 13.75 -10.47 0.45
C LYS A 31 12.83 -10.02 1.60
N VAL A 32 12.39 -8.76 1.57
CA VAL A 32 11.45 -8.21 2.54
C VAL A 32 10.05 -8.70 2.19
N GLU A 33 9.41 -9.41 3.10
CA GLU A 33 8.01 -9.80 2.97
C GLU A 33 7.13 -8.58 3.28
N LYS A 34 6.36 -8.11 2.29
CA LYS A 34 5.44 -6.99 2.46
C LYS A 34 4.10 -7.50 3.00
N LYS A 35 3.71 -7.05 4.21
CA LYS A 35 2.44 -7.40 4.87
C LYS A 35 1.52 -6.18 4.98
N PRO A 36 0.19 -6.34 4.84
CA PRO A 36 -0.76 -5.29 5.17
C PRO A 36 -0.60 -4.84 6.62
N ARG A 37 -0.61 -3.54 6.87
CA ARG A 37 -0.43 -2.97 8.22
C ARG A 37 -1.57 -3.31 9.18
N TRP A 38 -2.79 -3.33 8.65
CA TRP A 38 -4.02 -3.38 9.46
C TRP A 38 -4.69 -4.76 9.45
N PHE A 39 -4.09 -5.74 8.76
CA PHE A 39 -4.66 -7.07 8.62
C PHE A 39 -3.60 -8.14 8.74
N ASN A 40 -3.97 -9.25 9.38
CA ASN A 40 -3.16 -10.46 9.44
C ASN A 40 -3.73 -11.51 8.50
N ALA A 41 -2.86 -12.28 7.85
CA ALA A 41 -3.30 -13.46 7.09
C ALA A 41 -3.57 -14.60 8.07
N GLU A 42 -4.78 -15.14 8.05
CA GLU A 42 -5.21 -16.24 8.91
C GLU A 42 -5.99 -17.29 8.11
N LYS A 43 -6.17 -18.48 8.69
CA LYS A 43 -7.03 -19.51 8.12
C LYS A 43 -8.38 -19.45 8.82
N SER A 44 -9.42 -19.12 8.06
CA SER A 44 -10.82 -19.14 8.50
C SER A 44 -11.52 -20.45 8.11
N ILE A 45 -12.77 -20.61 8.56
CA ILE A 45 -13.63 -21.77 8.22
C ILE A 45 -13.80 -21.90 6.70
N ASP A 46 -13.88 -20.79 5.99
CA ASP A 46 -14.09 -20.74 4.53
C ASP A 46 -12.78 -20.66 3.72
N GLY A 47 -11.62 -20.74 4.39
CA GLY A 47 -10.29 -20.68 3.75
C GLY A 47 -9.44 -19.48 4.19
N PRO A 48 -8.41 -19.11 3.42
CA PRO A 48 -7.52 -17.99 3.75
C PRO A 48 -8.29 -16.68 3.86
N ALA A 49 -8.07 -15.96 4.96
CA ALA A 49 -8.73 -14.71 5.28
C ALA A 49 -7.72 -13.64 5.72
N TRP A 50 -8.10 -12.38 5.53
CA TRP A 50 -7.40 -11.23 6.09
C TRP A 50 -8.22 -10.69 7.26
N ILE A 51 -7.72 -10.91 8.47
CA ILE A 51 -8.42 -10.53 9.70
C ILE A 51 -7.89 -9.18 10.18
N PHE A 52 -8.79 -8.24 10.44
CA PHE A 52 -8.45 -6.93 10.97
C PHE A 52 -7.71 -7.07 12.31
N ASN A 53 -6.57 -6.42 12.45
CA ASN A 53 -5.70 -6.59 13.62
C ASN A 53 -6.02 -5.62 14.78
N GLY A 54 -7.11 -4.84 14.70
CA GLY A 54 -7.52 -3.93 15.77
C GLY A 54 -6.73 -2.63 15.86
N ARG A 55 -5.61 -2.48 15.13
CA ARG A 55 -4.65 -1.39 15.39
C ARG A 55 -4.98 -0.08 14.68
N TYR A 56 -5.83 -0.07 13.66
CA TYR A 56 -6.09 1.14 12.86
C TYR A 56 -6.55 2.34 13.71
N TRP A 57 -7.42 2.08 14.70
CA TRP A 57 -8.00 3.12 15.54
C TRP A 57 -7.10 3.60 16.68
N SER A 58 -5.94 2.97 16.88
CA SER A 58 -4.92 3.44 17.84
C SER A 58 -4.23 4.73 17.43
N ARG A 59 -4.41 5.15 16.16
CA ARG A 59 -3.82 6.36 15.56
C ARG A 59 -2.28 6.37 15.52
N GLU A 60 -1.65 5.22 15.66
CA GLU A 60 -0.20 5.02 15.47
C GLU A 60 0.17 5.05 13.96
N TYR A 61 0.03 6.22 13.32
CA TYR A 61 0.25 6.39 11.88
C TYR A 61 1.68 6.82 11.49
N ASP A 62 2.52 7.18 12.46
CA ASP A 62 3.85 7.77 12.22
C ASP A 62 4.77 6.89 11.36
N ASN A 63 4.59 5.57 11.46
CA ASN A 63 5.38 4.59 10.70
C ASN A 63 4.68 4.08 9.44
N CYS A 64 3.61 4.72 8.97
CA CYS A 64 2.90 4.34 7.74
C CYS A 64 3.82 4.44 6.51
N GLU A 65 3.55 3.58 5.52
CA GLU A 65 4.34 3.61 4.28
C GLU A 65 4.01 4.87 3.49
N ASP A 66 5.05 5.55 3.03
CA ASP A 66 4.92 6.71 2.15
C ASP A 66 4.60 6.25 0.72
N ILE A 67 3.30 6.23 0.39
CA ILE A 67 2.77 5.76 -0.90
C ILE A 67 2.36 6.90 -1.85
N PHE A 68 2.45 8.16 -1.41
CA PHE A 68 2.11 9.35 -2.21
C PHE A 68 3.35 10.13 -2.64
#